data_AF-A0A5N9DV16-F1
#
_entry.id   AF-A0A5N9DV16-F1
#
_cell.length_a   1.000
_cell.length_b   1.000
_cell.length_c   1.000
_cell.angle_alpha   90.00
_cell.angle_beta   90.00
_cell.angle_gamma   90.00
#
_symmetry.space_group_name_H-M   'P 1'
#
loop_
_entity.id
_entity.type
_entity.pdbx_description
1 polymer ?
#
loop_
_entity_poly.entity_id
_entity_poly.type
_entity_poly.pdbx_seq_one_letter_code
_entity_poly.pdbx_strand_id
1 'polypeptide(L)'
;SQRVMETMAEDGTLPRNAVRIFWSSPGYSHCCFTSQNNLDPKLAAEIESAFLSVTDEDPIGKAVLEGEACRSFVPGTDIGWEMIEKAAEAEGLI
;
A
#
# COMPACT_ATOMS: atom_id res chain seq x y z
N SER A 1 11.64 -1.16 -0.69
CA SER A 1 12.82 -1.19 0.19
C SER A 1 13.87 -0.16 -0.20
N GLN A 2 14.37 -0.15 -1.44
CA GLN A 2 15.43 0.78 -1.87
C GLN A 2 15.06 2.26 -1.68
N ARG A 3 13.88 2.69 -2.12
CA ARG A 3 13.40 4.08 -1.96
C ARG A 3 13.35 4.52 -0.50
N VAL A 4 12.93 3.65 0.41
CA VAL A 4 12.91 3.96 1.86
C VAL A 4 14.32 4.13 2.39
N MET A 5 15.26 3.27 2.00
CA MET A 5 16.67 3.43 2.39
C MET A 5 17.28 4.71 1.83
N GLU A 6 16.92 5.12 0.61
CA GLU A 6 17.33 6.40 0.02
C GLU A 6 16.77 7.58 0.83
N THR A 7 15.47 7.57 1.16
CA THR A 7 14.85 8.59 2.01
C THR A 7 15.51 8.68 3.39
N MET A 8 15.74 7.54 4.05
CA MET A 8 16.44 7.50 5.35
C MET A 8 17.91 7.93 5.25
N ALA A 9 18.55 7.74 4.10
CA ALA A 9 19.91 8.21 3.87
C ALA A 9 19.98 9.71 3.55
N GLU A 10 18.89 10.29 3.05
CA GLU A 10 18.74 11.72 2.81
C GLU A 10 18.43 12.49 4.10
N ASP A 11 17.57 11.94 4.97
CA ASP A 11 17.24 12.56 6.27
C ASP A 11 18.29 12.29 7.38
N GLY A 12 19.27 11.44 7.09
CA GLY A 12 20.40 11.13 7.98
C GLY A 12 20.12 10.04 9.02
N THR A 13 18.93 9.43 9.03
CA THR A 13 18.59 8.32 9.92
C THR A 13 19.29 7.00 9.53
N LEU A 14 19.76 6.88 8.29
CA LEU A 14 20.53 5.73 7.80
C LEU A 14 21.86 6.16 7.18
N PRO A 15 23.02 5.82 7.79
CA PRO A 15 24.31 6.12 7.18
C PRO A 15 24.46 5.41 5.83
N ARG A 16 24.85 6.16 4.80
CA ARG A 16 25.12 5.61 3.47
C ARG A 16 26.17 4.51 3.57
N ASN A 17 25.90 3.36 2.95
CA ASN A 17 26.73 2.14 2.97
C ASN A 17 26.73 1.33 4.28
N ALA A 18 25.95 1.69 5.30
CA ALA A 18 25.83 0.86 6.51
C ALA A 18 24.95 -0.39 6.29
N VAL A 19 24.06 -0.35 5.29
CA VAL A 19 23.13 -1.44 4.97
C VAL A 19 23.21 -1.76 3.48
N ARG A 20 23.09 -3.04 3.15
CA ARG A 20 22.92 -3.53 1.78
C ARG A 20 21.73 -4.48 1.70
N ILE A 21 21.03 -4.47 0.58
CA ILE A 21 20.03 -5.49 0.27
C ILE A 21 20.78 -6.78 -0.08
N PHE A 22 20.53 -7.86 0.65
CA PHE A 22 21.10 -9.18 0.34
C PHE A 22 20.06 -10.16 -0.22
N TRP A 23 18.77 -9.85 0.00
CA TRP A 23 17.65 -10.61 -0.53
C TRP A 23 16.41 -9.70 -0.58
N SER A 24 15.47 -10.02 -1.46
CA SER A 24 14.14 -9.40 -1.51
C SER A 24 13.12 -10.49 -1.81
N SER A 25 11.97 -10.42 -1.16
CA SER A 25 10.86 -11.31 -1.46
C SER A 25 10.37 -11.10 -2.89
N PRO A 26 9.65 -12.08 -3.47
CA PRO A 26 8.79 -11.81 -4.60
C PRO A 26 7.77 -10.71 -4.29
N GLY A 27 7.19 -10.13 -5.34
CA GLY A 27 6.13 -9.14 -5.19
C GLY A 27 4.86 -9.77 -4.63
N TYR A 28 4.18 -9.02 -3.78
CA TYR A 28 2.87 -9.33 -3.21
C TYR A 28 2.05 -8.02 -3.12
N SER A 29 0.73 -8.15 -3.01
CA SER A 29 -0.16 -7.00 -2.89
C SER A 29 0.05 -6.30 -1.54
N HIS A 30 0.21 -4.97 -1.55
CA HIS A 30 0.67 -4.21 -0.38
C HIS A 30 -0.45 -3.89 0.61
N CYS A 31 -1.50 -3.20 0.15
CA CYS A 31 -2.64 -2.76 0.95
C CYS A 31 -3.89 -2.72 0.04
N CYS A 32 -5.06 -3.03 0.61
CA CYS A 32 -6.35 -2.86 -0.04
C CYS A 32 -7.34 -2.34 0.99
N PHE A 33 -8.08 -1.29 0.65
CA PHE A 33 -9.22 -0.88 1.45
C PHE A 33 -10.27 -1.98 1.40
N THR A 34 -10.72 -2.41 2.58
CA THR A 34 -11.71 -3.47 2.74
C THR A 34 -12.89 -2.93 3.53
N SER A 35 -14.09 -3.36 3.15
CA SER A 35 -15.33 -3.03 3.83
C SER A 35 -15.85 -4.26 4.59
N GLN A 36 -16.78 -4.03 5.53
CA GLN A 36 -17.51 -5.15 6.11
C GLN A 36 -18.45 -5.76 5.07
N ASN A 37 -18.61 -7.09 5.13
CA ASN A 37 -19.43 -7.85 4.18
C ASN A 37 -20.91 -7.45 4.15
N ASN A 38 -21.41 -6.77 5.18
CA ASN A 38 -22.80 -6.33 5.30
C ASN A 38 -23.01 -4.84 4.94
N LEU A 39 -21.98 -4.15 4.44
CA LEU A 39 -22.10 -2.78 3.95
C LEU A 39 -23.05 -2.76 2.74
N ASP A 40 -23.92 -1.75 2.66
CA ASP A 40 -24.80 -1.56 1.50
C ASP A 40 -23.95 -1.50 0.21
N PRO A 41 -24.19 -2.37 -0.79
CA PRO A 41 -23.41 -2.40 -2.02
C PRO A 41 -23.40 -1.05 -2.77
N LYS A 42 -24.49 -0.29 -2.68
CA LYS A 42 -24.55 1.04 -3.31
C LYS A 42 -23.60 2.01 -2.60
N LEU A 43 -23.60 1.99 -1.27
CA LEU A 43 -22.68 2.81 -0.48
C LEU A 43 -21.23 2.40 -0.70
N ALA A 44 -20.95 1.09 -0.79
CA ALA A 44 -19.62 0.58 -1.10
C ALA A 44 -19.11 1.12 -2.45
N ALA A 45 -19.96 1.10 -3.49
CA ALA A 45 -19.63 1.63 -4.81
C ALA A 45 -19.44 3.16 -4.81
N GLU A 46 -20.26 3.91 -4.04
CA GLU A 46 -20.09 5.36 -3.88
C GLU A 46 -18.75 5.70 -3.21
N ILE A 47 -18.35 4.95 -2.18
CA ILE A 47 -17.07 5.11 -1.49
C ILE A 47 -15.90 4.77 -2.44
N GLU A 48 -15.98 3.64 -3.16
CA GLU A 48 -14.96 3.25 -4.14
C GLU A 48 -14.79 4.34 -5.20
N SER A 49 -15.90 4.82 -5.77
CA SER A 49 -15.86 5.92 -6.74
C SER A 49 -15.25 7.19 -6.17
N ALA A 50 -15.46 7.49 -4.88
CA ALA A 50 -14.85 8.64 -4.23
C ALA A 50 -13.32 8.50 -4.16
N PHE A 51 -12.81 7.34 -3.72
CA PHE A 51 -11.36 7.06 -3.70
C PHE A 51 -10.75 7.14 -5.10
N LEU A 52 -11.38 6.50 -6.10
CA LEU A 52 -10.87 6.50 -7.48
C LEU A 52 -10.89 7.88 -8.14
N SER A 53 -11.69 8.82 -7.63
CA SER A 53 -11.76 10.19 -8.14
C SER A 53 -10.68 11.12 -7.61
N VAL A 54 -9.90 10.70 -6.59
CA VAL A 54 -8.84 11.53 -6.02
C VAL A 54 -7.70 11.68 -7.01
N THR A 55 -7.34 12.93 -7.31
CA THR A 55 -6.20 13.29 -8.17
C THR A 55 -5.23 14.19 -7.41
N ASP A 56 -4.03 14.37 -7.94
CA ASP A 56 -3.05 15.33 -7.41
C ASP A 56 -3.16 16.73 -8.05
N GLU A 57 -4.22 16.97 -8.83
CA GLU A 57 -4.49 18.24 -9.50
C GLU A 57 -4.90 19.35 -8.52
N ASP A 58 -5.47 18.98 -7.37
CA ASP A 58 -5.82 19.90 -6.28
C ASP A 58 -5.01 19.62 -5.00
N PRO A 59 -4.81 20.63 -4.12
CA PRO A 59 -3.98 20.47 -2.92
C PRO A 59 -4.52 19.45 -1.90
N ILE A 60 -5.83 19.23 -1.83
CA ILE A 60 -6.45 18.28 -0.89
C ILE A 60 -6.21 16.87 -1.41
N GLY A 61 -6.54 16.60 -2.67
CA GLY A 61 -6.30 15.30 -3.28
C GLY A 61 -4.82 14.91 -3.27
N LYS A 62 -3.93 15.87 -3.58
CA LYS A 62 -2.48 15.69 -3.44
C LYS A 62 -2.06 15.31 -2.02
N ALA A 63 -2.57 16.00 -1.00
CA ALA A 63 -2.25 15.68 0.40
C ALA A 63 -2.72 14.28 0.80
N VAL A 64 -3.87 13.83 0.30
CA VAL A 64 -4.37 12.45 0.53
C VAL A 64 -3.42 11.43 -0.09
N LEU A 65 -3.05 11.61 -1.36
CA LEU A 65 -2.17 10.68 -2.07
C LEU A 65 -0.75 10.66 -1.48
N GLU A 66 -0.23 11.80 -1.06
CA GLU A 66 1.04 11.91 -0.34
C GLU A 66 0.99 11.18 1.02
N GLY A 67 -0.12 11.31 1.75
CA GLY A 67 -0.34 10.59 3.01
C GLY A 67 -0.34 9.07 2.86
N GLU A 68 -0.90 8.56 1.75
CA GLU A 68 -0.89 7.13 1.40
C GLU A 68 0.37 6.70 0.63
N ALA A 69 1.33 7.62 0.44
CA ALA A 69 2.56 7.43 -0.35
C ALA A 69 2.33 6.83 -1.75
N CYS A 70 1.19 7.16 -2.38
CA CYS A 70 0.78 6.68 -3.69
C CYS A 70 0.61 7.83 -4.69
N ARG A 71 0.35 7.51 -5.96
CA ARG A 71 0.07 8.52 -7.02
C ARG A 71 -1.38 8.52 -7.49
N SER A 72 -2.10 7.44 -7.21
CA SER A 72 -3.51 7.28 -7.51
C SER A 72 -4.02 6.08 -6.73
N PHE A 73 -5.33 6.07 -6.46
CA PHE A 73 -6.02 4.84 -6.05
C PHE A 73 -6.40 4.04 -7.29
N VAL A 74 -6.49 2.73 -7.12
CA VAL A 74 -6.91 1.79 -8.18
C VAL A 74 -8.00 0.87 -7.62
N PRO A 75 -8.84 0.25 -8.48
CA PRO A 75 -9.86 -0.69 -8.02
C PRO A 75 -9.26 -1.81 -7.16
N GLY A 76 -10.00 -2.23 -6.14
CA GLY A 76 -9.58 -3.32 -5.26
C GLY A 76 -9.39 -4.64 -6.00
N THR A 77 -8.53 -5.51 -5.47
CA THR A 77 -8.28 -6.84 -6.04
C THR A 77 -8.08 -7.88 -4.95
N ASP A 78 -8.57 -9.08 -5.22
CA ASP A 78 -8.38 -10.30 -4.42
C ASP A 78 -7.18 -11.15 -4.89
N ILE A 79 -6.38 -10.65 -5.86
CA ILE A 79 -5.21 -11.33 -6.41
C ILE A 79 -3.93 -10.78 -5.77
N GLY A 80 -2.91 -11.63 -5.61
CA GLY A 80 -1.57 -11.26 -5.15
C GLY A 80 -1.38 -11.31 -3.64
N TRP A 81 -2.34 -11.89 -2.91
CA TRP A 81 -2.31 -12.10 -1.46
C TRP A 81 -1.85 -13.50 -1.05
N GLU A 82 -1.80 -14.45 -2.00
CA GLU A 82 -1.61 -15.88 -1.76
C GLU A 82 -0.25 -16.18 -1.09
N MET A 83 0.77 -15.37 -1.38
CA MET A 83 2.08 -15.50 -0.75
C MET A 83 2.06 -15.09 0.71
N ILE A 84 1.33 -14.03 1.04
CA ILE A 84 1.17 -13.57 2.43
C ILE A 84 0.36 -14.61 3.21
N GLU A 85 -0.72 -15.12 2.63
CA GLU A 85 -1.58 -16.13 3.25
C GLU A 85 -0.77 -17.40 3.59
N LYS A 86 -0.02 -17.95 2.64
CA LYS A 86 0.86 -19.12 2.88
C LYS A 86 1.91 -18.85 3.95
N ALA A 87 2.47 -17.65 4.00
CA ALA A 87 3.42 -17.28 5.05
C ALA A 87 2.74 -17.21 6.42
N ALA A 88 1.52 -16.66 6.50
CA ALA A 88 0.75 -16.61 7.73
C ALA A 88 0.39 -18.00 8.26
N GLU A 89 -0.02 -18.93 7.38
CA GLU A 89 -0.26 -20.34 7.73
C GLU A 89 1.00 -21.02 8.27
N ALA A 90 2.14 -20.85 7.59
CA ALA A 90 3.41 -21.48 7.96
C ALA A 90 3.92 -21.00 9.33
N GLU A 91 3.63 -19.75 9.68
CA GLU A 91 4.01 -19.13 10.96
C GLU A 91 2.91 -19.26 12.05
N GLY A 92 1.78 -19.90 11.74
CA GLY A 92 0.68 -20.10 12.70
C GLY A 92 -0.02 -18.82 13.13
N LEU A 93 -0.11 -17.83 12.24
CA LEU A 93 -0.78 -16.56 12.48
C LEU A 93 -2.29 -16.60 12.14
N ILE A 94 -2.70 -17.64 11.42
CA ILE A 94 -4.10 -17.96 11.06
C ILE A 94 -4.36 -19.46 11.21
#